data_AF-A6JY31-F1
#
_entry.id   AF-A6JY31-F1
#
_cell.length_a   1.000
_cell.length_b   1.000
_cell.length_c   1.000
_cell.angle_alpha   90.00
_cell.angle_beta   90.00
_cell.angle_gamma   90.00
#
_symmetry.space_group_name_H-M   'P 1'
#
loop_
_entity.id
_entity.type
_entity.pdbx_description
1 polymer ?
#
loop_
_entity_poly.entity_id
_entity_poly.type
_entity_poly.pdbx_seq_one_letter_code
_entity_poly.pdbx_strand_id
1 'polypeptide(L)'
;MATARSLGLLLFLLLTSDENNGEEPRNPEEPRNVCRLKEDYEYNTFDLSDIAQCFTKCGQSDTNSCEVGNLQRYWLNYESHLLENSMETVDMPFVKALIQNISTDVSEDLLYSLVPSQIPRQVMRGEDQPADRVRLPKSLFGALPGNRSAVRLAITILNIGPGNVFKGPRLLEDKGSSVLNNRMVGLSVGQMHATGLSEPVEITFSHQHQSPNVILTCVFWDMAKGDWDSHGCSTEPGDGRTVCRCDHLTFFALLLRPTLDQATARTLTRISQAGSAVSMIFLAFTMVLYVAFRFSLQRFKSEDAPKIHMALSTSLFLLNLTFLINVGSGSQGPPASCWVRAAIFHYFLLCVFTWMGLEAFHLYLLVIKVFNTYFGHYFLKLSLLGWGLPVLIVIGVGSSNSYGVYTIRDQENRTSLELCWFQKEPALYATVHGYFLVTFLFGAVVLAMVAWKIFTLPSVTAGKGQGQTWKSVLTVLGLSSLVGMTWGLAVLTPLGLSTVYIFTLLNSLQ
;
A
#
# COMPACT_ATOMS: atom_id res chain seq x y z
N MET A 1 58.93 -58.14 33.94
CA MET A 1 58.34 -57.75 35.24
C MET A 1 57.78 -56.34 35.06
N ALA A 2 56.60 -56.23 34.47
CA ALA A 2 55.31 -56.32 35.17
C ALA A 2 55.02 -55.00 35.92
N THR A 3 54.15 -54.19 35.31
CA THR A 3 52.95 -53.64 35.94
C THR A 3 53.12 -53.07 37.36
N ALA A 4 53.61 -51.83 37.47
CA ALA A 4 53.36 -50.99 38.65
C ALA A 4 53.47 -49.47 38.41
N ARG A 5 53.62 -48.99 37.17
CA ARG A 5 53.81 -47.53 36.89
C ARG A 5 52.73 -46.87 36.03
N SER A 6 51.79 -47.61 35.44
CA SER A 6 50.73 -47.00 34.60
C SER A 6 49.40 -46.74 35.33
N LEU A 7 49.19 -47.29 36.54
CA LEU A 7 47.98 -47.00 37.34
C LEU A 7 48.11 -45.74 38.22
N GLY A 8 49.34 -45.33 38.58
CA GLY A 8 49.57 -44.11 39.36
C GLY A 8 49.39 -42.82 38.56
N LEU A 9 49.68 -42.85 37.25
CA LEU A 9 49.54 -41.70 36.36
C LEU A 9 48.08 -41.41 35.97
N LEU A 10 47.23 -42.43 35.90
CA LEU A 10 45.79 -42.26 35.62
C LEU A 10 45.02 -41.75 36.83
N LEU A 11 45.39 -42.11 38.06
CA LEU A 11 44.78 -41.53 39.26
C LEU A 11 45.23 -40.09 39.51
N PHE A 12 46.48 -39.73 39.19
CA PHE A 12 46.94 -38.35 39.32
C PHE A 12 46.30 -37.41 38.30
N LEU A 13 46.04 -37.88 37.07
CA LEU A 13 45.36 -37.08 36.04
C LEU A 13 43.85 -36.89 36.31
N LEU A 14 43.21 -37.80 37.03
CA LEU A 14 41.80 -37.66 37.43
C LEU A 14 41.60 -36.77 38.67
N LEU A 15 42.62 -36.62 39.53
CA LEU A 15 42.57 -35.76 40.72
C LEU A 15 43.04 -34.33 40.49
N THR A 16 43.73 -34.02 39.38
CA THR A 16 44.15 -32.65 39.02
C THR A 16 43.22 -31.94 38.04
N SER A 17 42.08 -32.53 37.69
CA SER A 17 41.11 -31.92 36.77
C SER A 17 39.96 -31.18 37.48
N ASP A 18 39.97 -31.10 38.82
CA ASP A 18 38.85 -30.55 39.62
C ASP A 18 39.23 -29.34 40.50
N GLU A 19 40.32 -28.65 40.17
CA GLU A 19 40.64 -27.33 40.75
C GLU A 19 41.25 -26.41 39.68
N ASN A 20 40.40 -25.90 38.79
CA ASN A 20 40.62 -24.58 38.23
C ASN A 20 39.26 -23.96 37.93
N ASN A 21 38.75 -23.18 38.89
CA ASN A 21 37.70 -22.19 38.66
C ASN A 21 38.22 -21.18 37.63
N GLY A 22 38.13 -21.54 36.36
CA GLY A 22 38.22 -20.61 35.27
C GLY A 22 36.97 -19.75 35.32
N GLU A 23 37.14 -18.47 35.65
CA GLU A 23 36.19 -17.44 35.27
C GLU A 23 35.87 -17.64 33.79
N GLU A 24 34.65 -18.09 33.52
CA GLU A 24 34.05 -18.04 32.20
C GLU A 24 34.23 -16.60 31.70
N PRO A 25 34.75 -16.35 30.48
CA PRO A 25 34.86 -14.98 30.00
C PRO A 25 33.43 -14.45 29.98
N ARG A 26 33.15 -13.46 30.85
CA ARG A 26 31.93 -12.66 30.75
C ARG A 26 31.93 -12.09 29.35
N ASN A 27 31.20 -12.74 28.44
CA ASN A 27 30.77 -12.12 27.22
C ASN A 27 30.17 -10.78 27.66
N PRO A 28 30.65 -9.63 27.16
CA PRO A 28 29.95 -8.39 27.42
C PRO A 28 28.52 -8.62 26.95
N GLU A 29 27.55 -8.60 27.88
CA GLU A 29 26.13 -8.64 27.52
C GLU A 29 25.94 -7.53 26.48
N GLU A 30 25.67 -7.91 25.24
CA GLU A 30 25.22 -6.97 24.24
C GLU A 30 24.03 -6.22 24.84
N PRO A 31 23.95 -4.88 24.69
CA PRO A 31 22.82 -4.13 25.22
C PRO A 31 21.54 -4.75 24.66
N ARG A 32 20.71 -5.34 25.55
CA ARG A 32 19.48 -6.03 25.16
C ARG A 32 18.61 -5.05 24.38
N ASN A 33 18.44 -5.28 23.09
CA ASN A 33 17.53 -4.48 22.29
C ASN A 33 16.10 -4.88 22.67
N VAL A 34 15.47 -4.07 23.53
CA VAL A 34 14.11 -4.27 24.05
C VAL A 34 13.06 -4.39 22.92
N CYS A 35 13.37 -3.89 21.72
CA CYS A 35 12.48 -3.97 20.55
C CYS A 35 12.59 -5.27 19.75
N ARG A 36 13.50 -6.18 20.13
CA ARG A 36 13.62 -7.55 19.59
C ARG A 36 13.23 -8.57 20.67
N LEU A 37 11.94 -8.63 20.96
CA LEU A 37 11.38 -9.59 21.90
C LEU A 37 11.57 -11.02 21.37
N LYS A 38 12.11 -11.91 22.21
CA LYS A 38 12.06 -13.38 22.03
C LYS A 38 10.70 -13.90 22.53
N GLU A 39 10.33 -15.13 22.19
CA GLU A 39 8.98 -15.65 22.47
C GLU A 39 8.65 -15.80 23.98
N ASP A 40 9.65 -15.97 24.85
CA ASP A 40 9.47 -16.22 26.30
C ASP A 40 9.79 -14.98 27.16
N TYR A 41 8.92 -13.97 27.19
CA TYR A 41 9.09 -12.79 28.06
C TYR A 41 8.09 -12.78 29.23
N GLU A 42 8.61 -12.51 30.43
CA GLU A 42 7.81 -12.20 31.62
C GLU A 42 7.36 -10.73 31.59
N TYR A 43 6.09 -10.48 31.92
CA TYR A 43 5.52 -9.13 31.95
C TYR A 43 5.88 -8.39 33.24
N ASN A 44 6.96 -7.58 33.21
CA ASN A 44 7.37 -6.70 34.32
C ASN A 44 7.08 -5.22 34.01
N THR A 45 6.77 -4.42 35.03
CA THR A 45 6.36 -3.01 34.88
C THR A 45 7.44 -2.10 34.29
N PHE A 46 8.71 -2.39 34.58
CA PHE A 46 9.85 -1.65 34.03
C PHE A 46 10.03 -1.92 32.53
N ASP A 47 9.96 -3.19 32.12
CA ASP A 47 10.09 -3.59 30.72
C ASP A 47 8.90 -3.10 29.87
N LEU A 48 7.70 -3.00 30.44
CA LEU A 48 6.49 -2.51 29.74
C LEU A 48 6.65 -1.09 29.18
N SER A 49 7.30 -0.18 29.91
CA SER A 49 7.52 1.19 29.43
C SER A 49 8.53 1.24 28.28
N ASP A 50 9.60 0.46 28.40
CA ASP A 50 10.65 0.39 27.38
C ASP A 50 10.17 -0.30 26.10
N ILE A 51 9.38 -1.37 26.22
CA ILE A 51 8.73 -2.06 25.10
C ILE A 51 7.71 -1.12 24.42
N ALA A 52 7.01 -0.28 25.18
CA ALA A 52 6.09 0.70 24.60
C ALA A 52 6.80 1.78 23.77
N GLN A 53 8.01 2.18 24.16
CA GLN A 53 8.82 3.11 23.34
C GLN A 53 9.22 2.50 21.99
N CYS A 54 9.19 1.17 21.83
CA CYS A 54 9.47 0.53 20.55
C CYS A 54 8.38 0.83 19.51
N PHE A 55 7.12 1.07 19.88
CA PHE A 55 6.05 1.41 18.92
C PHE A 55 6.38 2.63 18.07
N THR A 56 6.98 3.65 18.68
CA THR A 56 7.34 4.90 17.99
C THR A 56 8.62 4.74 17.18
N LYS A 57 9.62 4.04 17.73
CA LYS A 57 10.93 3.82 17.07
C LYS A 57 10.83 2.88 15.87
N CYS A 58 10.14 1.76 15.99
CA CYS A 58 9.99 0.76 14.92
C CYS A 58 9.16 1.26 13.73
N GLY A 59 8.55 2.46 13.83
CA GLY A 59 7.78 3.09 12.76
C GLY A 59 8.54 4.12 11.91
N GLN A 60 9.73 4.57 12.30
CA GLN A 60 10.37 5.76 11.70
C GLN A 60 11.69 5.50 10.94
N SER A 61 12.48 4.46 11.24
CA SER A 61 13.71 4.14 10.48
C SER A 61 14.26 2.74 10.77
N ASP A 62 14.97 2.17 9.78
CA ASP A 62 15.65 0.86 9.71
C ASP A 62 14.93 -0.36 10.32
N THR A 63 14.27 -1.11 9.42
CA THR A 63 13.66 -2.44 9.61
C THR A 63 14.56 -3.48 10.27
N ASN A 64 15.87 -3.26 10.30
CA ASN A 64 16.82 -4.17 10.92
C ASN A 64 16.79 -4.12 12.45
N SER A 65 16.10 -3.19 13.10
CA SER A 65 16.15 -3.05 14.57
C SER A 65 14.97 -3.64 15.34
N CYS A 66 13.88 -4.04 14.68
CA CYS A 66 12.64 -4.44 15.34
C CYS A 66 12.00 -5.72 14.77
N GLU A 67 11.53 -6.60 15.64
CA GLU A 67 10.69 -7.74 15.27
C GLU A 67 9.21 -7.41 15.49
N VAL A 68 8.59 -6.80 14.48
CA VAL A 68 7.23 -6.26 14.56
C VAL A 68 6.19 -7.32 14.96
N GLY A 69 6.30 -8.55 14.44
CA GLY A 69 5.38 -9.64 14.78
C GLY A 69 5.43 -10.03 16.27
N ASN A 70 6.60 -10.00 16.88
CA ASN A 70 6.76 -10.32 18.30
C ASN A 70 6.23 -9.20 19.19
N LEU A 71 6.43 -7.93 18.80
CA LEU A 71 5.81 -6.78 19.45
C LEU A 71 4.28 -6.83 19.39
N GLN A 72 3.69 -7.12 18.22
CA GLN A 72 2.24 -7.30 18.08
C GLN A 72 1.73 -8.38 19.04
N ARG A 73 2.36 -9.56 19.01
CA ARG A 73 1.96 -10.70 19.85
C ARG A 73 2.09 -10.40 21.34
N TYR A 74 3.17 -9.74 21.76
CA TYR A 74 3.40 -9.36 23.16
C TYR A 74 2.24 -8.51 23.71
N TRP A 75 1.81 -7.49 22.97
CA TRP A 75 0.76 -6.58 23.42
C TRP A 75 -0.64 -7.18 23.38
N LEU A 76 -0.91 -8.07 22.42
CA LEU A 76 -2.19 -8.77 22.35
C LEU A 76 -2.29 -9.84 23.44
N ASN A 77 -1.18 -10.51 23.78
CA ASN A 77 -1.12 -11.48 24.87
C ASN A 77 -1.06 -10.82 26.27
N TYR A 78 -0.74 -9.52 26.35
CA TYR A 78 -0.73 -8.79 27.62
C TYR A 78 -2.10 -8.83 28.30
N GLU A 79 -3.18 -8.82 27.53
CA GLU A 79 -4.54 -8.97 28.07
C GLU A 79 -4.74 -10.33 28.76
N SER A 80 -4.22 -11.42 28.18
CA SER A 80 -4.24 -12.75 28.81
C SER A 80 -3.46 -12.76 30.13
N HIS A 81 -2.32 -12.08 30.18
CA HIS A 81 -1.54 -11.93 31.42
C HIS A 81 -2.31 -11.15 32.50
N LEU A 82 -2.97 -10.04 32.13
CA LEU A 82 -3.79 -9.25 33.06
C LEU A 82 -4.95 -10.06 33.67
N LEU A 83 -5.53 -10.94 32.88
CA LEU A 83 -6.58 -11.87 33.32
C LEU A 83 -6.07 -12.95 34.28
N GLU A 84 -4.78 -13.26 34.31
CA GLU A 84 -4.18 -14.20 35.28
C GLU A 84 -3.72 -13.49 36.55
N ASN A 85 -3.08 -12.33 36.45
CA ASN A 85 -2.21 -11.79 37.50
C ASN A 85 -2.87 -10.92 38.58
N SER A 86 -4.18 -11.07 38.84
CA SER A 86 -4.95 -10.33 39.89
C SER A 86 -4.91 -8.79 39.85
N MET A 87 -4.24 -8.16 38.90
CA MET A 87 -4.31 -6.70 38.69
C MET A 87 -5.73 -6.29 38.30
N GLU A 88 -6.21 -5.20 38.89
CA GLU A 88 -7.56 -4.66 38.64
C GLU A 88 -7.56 -3.55 37.59
N THR A 89 -6.48 -2.75 37.51
CA THR A 89 -6.37 -1.66 36.53
C THR A 89 -4.94 -1.47 36.06
N VAL A 90 -4.80 -0.95 34.83
CA VAL A 90 -3.53 -0.51 34.25
C VAL A 90 -3.72 0.92 33.74
N ASP A 91 -2.86 1.84 34.17
CA ASP A 91 -2.85 3.23 33.69
C ASP A 91 -1.48 3.63 33.18
N MET A 92 -1.26 3.39 31.90
CA MET A 92 -0.05 3.79 31.18
C MET A 92 -0.41 4.78 30.06
N PRO A 93 0.55 5.55 29.54
CA PRO A 93 0.32 6.46 28.41
C PRO A 93 -0.17 5.76 27.13
N PHE A 94 0.25 4.50 26.94
CA PHE A 94 -0.01 3.71 25.73
C PHE A 94 -1.09 2.64 25.94
N VAL A 95 -1.29 2.15 27.17
CA VAL A 95 -2.31 1.16 27.53
C VAL A 95 -3.09 1.64 28.74
N LYS A 96 -4.42 1.60 28.64
CA LYS A 96 -5.32 1.72 29.79
C LYS A 96 -6.20 0.49 29.84
N ALA A 97 -6.22 -0.22 30.96
CA ALA A 97 -7.02 -1.44 31.09
C ALA A 97 -7.80 -1.48 32.39
N LEU A 98 -9.01 -2.02 32.32
CA LEU A 98 -9.84 -2.38 33.47
C LEU A 98 -10.01 -3.90 33.47
N ILE A 99 -9.76 -4.53 34.61
CA ILE A 99 -10.00 -5.94 34.85
C ILE A 99 -10.95 -6.07 36.03
N GLN A 100 -12.09 -6.69 35.82
CA GLN A 100 -13.14 -6.78 36.83
C GLN A 100 -13.75 -8.18 36.87
N ASN A 101 -14.10 -8.66 38.06
CA ASN A 101 -14.92 -9.85 38.22
C ASN A 101 -16.39 -9.50 37.97
N ILE A 102 -16.99 -10.19 37.00
CA ILE A 102 -18.38 -10.01 36.60
C ILE A 102 -19.14 -11.30 36.89
N SER A 103 -20.31 -11.19 37.52
CA SER A 103 -21.22 -12.34 37.72
C SER A 103 -21.63 -12.93 36.38
N THR A 104 -21.78 -14.24 36.27
CA THR A 104 -22.33 -14.88 35.06
C THR A 104 -23.85 -14.67 34.93
N ASP A 105 -24.52 -14.35 36.03
CA ASP A 105 -25.96 -14.06 36.09
C ASP A 105 -26.20 -12.54 36.09
N VAL A 106 -26.02 -11.91 34.92
CA VAL A 106 -26.25 -10.47 34.73
C VAL A 106 -27.64 -10.25 34.15
N SER A 107 -28.46 -9.42 34.83
CA SER A 107 -29.83 -9.14 34.40
C SER A 107 -29.93 -8.17 33.22
N GLU A 108 -28.93 -7.30 33.05
CA GLU A 108 -28.90 -6.20 32.08
C GLU A 108 -27.54 -6.09 31.38
N ASP A 109 -27.51 -5.39 30.26
CA ASP A 109 -26.28 -5.16 29.51
C ASP A 109 -25.35 -4.22 30.28
N LEU A 110 -24.04 -4.48 30.18
CA LEU A 110 -23.04 -3.69 30.86
C LEU A 110 -22.49 -2.63 29.91
N LEU A 111 -22.46 -1.37 30.38
CA LEU A 111 -21.94 -0.24 29.61
C LEU A 111 -20.65 0.26 30.25
N TYR A 112 -19.61 0.45 29.44
CA TYR A 112 -18.33 0.99 29.88
C TYR A 112 -17.93 2.21 29.06
N SER A 113 -17.31 3.18 29.72
CA SER A 113 -16.70 4.35 29.09
C SER A 113 -15.36 3.98 28.48
N LEU A 114 -15.10 4.47 27.26
CA LEU A 114 -13.84 4.28 26.53
C LEU A 114 -13.10 5.59 26.27
N VAL A 115 -13.24 6.57 27.17
CA VAL A 115 -12.56 7.86 27.04
C VAL A 115 -11.03 7.65 27.07
N PRO A 116 -10.28 8.05 26.01
CA PRO A 116 -8.85 7.69 25.89
C PRO A 116 -7.94 8.16 27.03
N SER A 117 -8.29 9.26 27.69
CA SER A 117 -7.50 9.83 28.78
C SER A 117 -7.78 9.17 30.14
N GLN A 118 -8.74 8.26 30.22
CA GLN A 118 -9.19 7.63 31.47
C GLN A 118 -9.15 6.11 31.37
N ILE A 119 -8.95 5.45 32.51
CA ILE A 119 -9.13 3.99 32.60
C ILE A 119 -10.59 3.69 32.26
N PRO A 120 -10.89 2.61 31.50
CA PRO A 120 -12.26 2.19 31.28
C PRO A 120 -13.01 2.07 32.61
N ARG A 121 -14.24 2.54 32.64
CA ARG A 121 -15.09 2.48 33.85
C ARG A 121 -16.50 2.08 33.49
N GLN A 122 -17.14 1.32 34.37
CA GLN A 122 -18.55 0.98 34.21
C GLN A 122 -19.41 2.26 34.35
N VAL A 123 -20.38 2.42 33.47
CA VAL A 123 -21.32 3.53 33.47
C VAL A 123 -22.57 3.10 34.22
N MET A 124 -22.91 3.81 35.29
CA MET A 124 -24.06 3.47 36.14
C MET A 124 -25.37 3.96 35.53
N ARG A 125 -26.48 3.30 35.87
CA ARG A 125 -27.82 3.68 35.41
C ARG A 125 -28.16 5.11 35.87
N GLY A 126 -28.50 5.97 34.90
CA GLY A 126 -28.83 7.37 35.15
C GLY A 126 -27.68 8.35 34.91
N GLU A 127 -26.46 7.87 34.64
CA GLU A 127 -25.36 8.71 34.14
C GLU A 127 -25.54 9.02 32.64
N ASP A 128 -25.04 10.19 32.22
CA ASP A 128 -24.94 10.53 30.81
C ASP A 128 -24.03 9.55 30.07
N GLN A 129 -24.47 9.11 28.89
CA GLN A 129 -23.72 8.15 28.09
C GLN A 129 -22.45 8.80 27.53
N PRO A 130 -21.25 8.24 27.79
CA PRO A 130 -20.02 8.78 27.24
C PRO A 130 -20.01 8.65 25.70
N ALA A 131 -19.31 9.58 25.06
CA ALA A 131 -19.21 9.62 23.59
C ALA A 131 -18.51 8.38 23.04
N ASP A 132 -17.39 7.99 23.66
CA ASP A 132 -16.72 6.70 23.44
C ASP A 132 -17.16 5.69 24.49
N ARG A 133 -17.67 4.54 24.05
CA ARG A 133 -18.23 3.53 24.96
C ARG A 133 -18.28 2.14 24.33
N VAL A 134 -18.36 1.13 25.18
CA VAL A 134 -18.68 -0.25 24.78
C VAL A 134 -19.88 -0.76 25.56
N ARG A 135 -20.80 -1.41 24.85
CA ARG A 135 -21.91 -2.17 25.40
C ARG A 135 -21.62 -3.66 25.25
N LEU A 136 -21.60 -4.37 26.38
CA LEU A 136 -21.46 -5.81 26.44
C LEU A 136 -22.84 -6.42 26.72
N PRO A 137 -23.38 -7.26 25.81
CA PRO A 137 -24.70 -7.83 25.98
C PRO A 137 -24.71 -8.84 27.12
N LYS A 138 -25.80 -8.90 27.90
CA LYS A 138 -25.91 -9.86 29.01
C LYS A 138 -25.79 -11.32 28.55
N SER A 139 -26.21 -11.62 27.33
CA SER A 139 -26.12 -12.94 26.71
C SER A 139 -24.68 -13.44 26.59
N LEU A 140 -23.70 -12.54 26.51
CA LEU A 140 -22.27 -12.86 26.54
C LEU A 140 -21.88 -13.60 27.82
N PHE A 141 -22.38 -13.15 28.98
CA PHE A 141 -22.01 -13.72 30.29
C PHE A 141 -22.77 -15.00 30.62
N GLY A 142 -23.99 -15.15 30.10
CA GLY A 142 -24.78 -16.37 30.24
C GLY A 142 -24.34 -17.53 29.35
N ALA A 143 -23.62 -17.25 28.26
CA ALA A 143 -23.16 -18.27 27.30
C ALA A 143 -21.81 -18.92 27.68
N LEU A 144 -21.16 -18.49 28.76
CA LEU A 144 -19.81 -18.92 29.10
C LEU A 144 -19.79 -20.34 29.73
N PRO A 145 -18.99 -21.27 29.20
CA PRO A 145 -18.93 -22.64 29.72
C PRO A 145 -18.16 -22.72 31.04
N GLY A 146 -18.87 -22.98 32.13
CA GLY A 146 -18.27 -23.32 33.42
C GLY A 146 -19.23 -23.11 34.59
N ASN A 147 -19.15 -23.96 35.61
CA ASN A 147 -19.95 -23.85 36.84
C ASN A 147 -19.45 -22.71 37.78
N ARG A 148 -18.85 -21.65 37.22
CA ARG A 148 -18.28 -20.52 37.97
C ARG A 148 -19.33 -19.42 38.06
N SER A 149 -19.53 -18.87 39.26
CA SER A 149 -20.45 -17.76 39.51
C SER A 149 -19.96 -16.41 38.97
N ALA A 150 -18.68 -16.31 38.59
CA ALA A 150 -18.08 -15.09 38.06
C ALA A 150 -16.97 -15.39 37.04
N VAL A 151 -16.76 -14.43 36.15
CA VAL A 151 -15.73 -14.42 35.10
C VAL A 151 -14.94 -13.10 35.14
N ARG A 152 -13.67 -13.15 34.74
CA ARG A 152 -12.84 -11.93 34.63
C ARG A 152 -13.08 -11.29 33.26
N LEU A 153 -13.56 -10.06 33.26
CA LEU A 153 -13.66 -9.21 32.07
C LEU A 153 -12.42 -8.33 32.01
N ALA A 154 -11.78 -8.25 30.84
CA ALA A 154 -10.76 -7.28 30.52
C ALA A 154 -11.27 -6.32 29.42
N ILE A 155 -11.08 -5.03 29.64
CA ILE A 155 -11.33 -3.98 28.66
C ILE A 155 -10.03 -3.18 28.54
N THR A 156 -9.46 -3.16 27.34
CA THR A 156 -8.15 -2.54 27.09
C THR A 156 -8.28 -1.44 26.03
N ILE A 157 -7.73 -0.27 26.28
CA ILE A 157 -7.55 0.80 25.30
C ILE A 157 -6.06 0.90 25.00
N LEU A 158 -5.68 0.61 23.76
CA LEU A 158 -4.31 0.67 23.28
C LEU A 158 -4.15 1.85 22.30
N ASN A 159 -3.20 2.73 22.60
CA ASN A 159 -2.73 3.76 21.68
C ASN A 159 -1.58 3.19 20.85
N ILE A 160 -1.86 2.83 19.61
CA ILE A 160 -0.90 2.20 18.69
C ILE A 160 0.08 3.22 18.07
N GLY A 161 -0.13 4.52 18.32
CA GLY A 161 0.71 5.61 17.82
C GLY A 161 0.75 5.72 16.29
N PRO A 162 1.55 6.65 15.74
CA PRO A 162 1.70 6.83 14.30
C PRO A 162 2.63 5.78 13.64
N GLY A 163 3.21 4.86 14.42
CA GLY A 163 4.16 3.85 13.96
C GLY A 163 3.52 2.76 13.08
N ASN A 164 4.31 1.79 12.64
CA ASN A 164 3.86 0.78 11.66
C ASN A 164 3.45 -0.57 12.29
N VAL A 165 3.46 -0.68 13.61
CA VAL A 165 3.25 -1.97 14.31
C VAL A 165 1.86 -2.54 14.05
N PHE A 166 0.79 -1.75 14.11
CA PHE A 166 -0.58 -2.20 13.82
C PHE A 166 -1.13 -1.56 12.54
N LYS A 167 -0.32 -1.53 11.47
CA LYS A 167 -0.78 -1.08 10.15
C LYS A 167 -1.12 -2.23 9.21
N GLY A 168 -0.39 -3.35 9.31
CA GLY A 168 -0.54 -4.45 8.35
C GLY A 168 -0.13 -4.03 6.92
N PRO A 169 -0.02 -4.98 5.98
CA PRO A 169 0.38 -4.69 4.60
C PRO A 169 -0.60 -3.71 3.91
N ARG A 170 -1.91 -3.90 4.12
CA ARG A 170 -2.95 -3.11 3.43
C ARG A 170 -2.95 -1.63 3.80
N LEU A 171 -2.74 -1.26 5.07
CA LEU A 171 -2.67 0.17 5.45
C LEU A 171 -1.32 0.81 5.12
N LEU A 172 -0.26 0.01 4.99
CA LEU A 172 1.03 0.49 4.50
C LEU A 172 0.98 0.78 3.00
N GLU A 173 0.15 0.04 2.25
CA GLU A 173 -0.05 0.20 0.81
C GLU A 173 -1.03 1.34 0.47
N ASP A 174 -2.13 1.49 1.21
CA ASP A 174 -3.15 2.53 0.97
C ASP A 174 -2.76 3.88 1.61
N LYS A 175 -2.00 4.70 0.87
CA LYS A 175 -1.54 6.03 1.30
C LYS A 175 -2.71 6.97 1.58
N GLY A 176 -3.06 7.09 2.86
CA GLY A 176 -4.13 7.93 3.37
C GLY A 176 -5.12 7.17 4.25
N SER A 177 -5.05 5.83 4.24
CA SER A 177 -5.74 5.00 5.21
C SER A 177 -5.06 5.11 6.58
N SER A 178 -5.86 5.14 7.65
CA SER A 178 -5.34 5.23 9.02
C SER A 178 -6.35 4.70 10.02
N VAL A 179 -5.86 4.26 11.17
CA VAL A 179 -6.71 3.94 12.31
C VAL A 179 -7.11 5.25 12.99
N LEU A 180 -8.42 5.45 13.23
CA LEU A 180 -8.94 6.65 13.87
C LEU A 180 -8.23 6.88 15.20
N ASN A 181 -7.62 8.06 15.34
CA ASN A 181 -6.89 8.48 16.53
C ASN A 181 -5.79 7.50 16.99
N ASN A 182 -5.32 6.60 16.12
CA ASN A 182 -4.39 5.52 16.46
C ASN A 182 -4.86 4.72 17.68
N ARG A 183 -6.17 4.45 17.78
CA ARG A 183 -6.79 3.80 18.94
C ARG A 183 -7.32 2.42 18.59
N MET A 184 -7.00 1.47 19.46
CA MET A 184 -7.49 0.09 19.42
C MET A 184 -8.15 -0.25 20.76
N VAL A 185 -9.23 -1.03 20.72
CA VAL A 185 -10.02 -1.44 21.89
C VAL A 185 -10.01 -2.96 21.97
N GLY A 186 -9.33 -3.52 22.96
CA GLY A 186 -9.33 -4.94 23.30
C GLY A 186 -10.47 -5.28 24.24
N LEU A 187 -11.15 -6.39 23.96
CA LEU A 187 -12.18 -6.96 24.82
C LEU A 187 -11.89 -8.45 24.98
N SER A 188 -11.90 -8.93 26.23
CA SER A 188 -11.75 -10.35 26.52
C SER A 188 -12.51 -10.75 27.79
N VAL A 189 -13.03 -11.98 27.81
CA VAL A 189 -13.73 -12.55 28.97
C VAL A 189 -13.16 -13.93 29.28
N GLY A 190 -12.50 -14.04 30.43
CA GLY A 190 -11.74 -15.22 30.81
C GLY A 190 -10.64 -15.55 29.77
N GLN A 191 -10.21 -16.80 29.72
CA GLN A 191 -9.23 -17.26 28.73
C GLN A 191 -9.88 -17.82 27.45
N MET A 192 -11.08 -17.32 27.09
CA MET A 192 -11.87 -17.88 26.00
C MET A 192 -11.93 -16.94 24.80
N HIS A 193 -11.77 -17.52 23.61
CA HIS A 193 -12.08 -16.83 22.36
C HIS A 193 -13.60 -16.88 22.14
N ALA A 194 -14.30 -15.83 22.56
CA ALA A 194 -15.73 -15.70 22.32
C ALA A 194 -15.97 -15.27 20.87
N THR A 195 -16.55 -16.15 20.05
CA THR A 195 -16.87 -15.91 18.63
C THR A 195 -18.28 -16.41 18.31
N GLY A 196 -18.98 -15.76 17.38
CA GLY A 196 -20.34 -16.15 16.98
C GLY A 196 -21.41 -15.77 18.01
N LEU A 197 -21.23 -14.64 18.68
CA LEU A 197 -22.19 -14.10 19.65
C LEU A 197 -23.55 -13.85 18.97
N SER A 198 -24.63 -14.35 19.58
CA SER A 198 -26.00 -14.17 19.06
C SER A 198 -26.46 -12.71 19.13
N GLU A 199 -26.04 -11.99 20.17
CA GLU A 199 -26.17 -10.54 20.27
C GLU A 199 -24.76 -9.93 20.19
N PRO A 200 -24.51 -8.99 19.26
CA PRO A 200 -23.19 -8.44 19.06
C PRO A 200 -22.79 -7.47 20.18
N VAL A 201 -21.49 -7.37 20.44
CA VAL A 201 -20.94 -6.26 21.23
C VAL A 201 -21.02 -4.97 20.43
N GLU A 202 -21.35 -3.86 21.09
CA GLU A 202 -21.44 -2.55 20.43
C GLU A 202 -20.33 -1.63 20.92
N ILE A 203 -19.44 -1.21 20.03
CA ILE A 203 -18.36 -0.27 20.33
C ILE A 203 -18.65 1.03 19.61
N THR A 204 -18.79 2.12 20.35
CA THR A 204 -19.03 3.45 19.80
C THR A 204 -17.73 4.25 19.81
N PHE A 205 -17.30 4.68 18.62
CA PHE A 205 -16.18 5.58 18.41
C PHE A 205 -16.71 6.99 18.10
N SER A 206 -16.41 7.95 18.95
CA SER A 206 -16.68 9.37 18.70
C SER A 206 -15.59 9.96 17.81
N HIS A 207 -15.99 10.85 16.90
CA HIS A 207 -15.09 11.55 15.99
C HIS A 207 -15.67 12.90 15.58
N GLN A 208 -14.84 13.79 15.05
CA GLN A 208 -15.35 14.97 14.36
C GLN A 208 -16.06 14.57 13.07
N HIS A 209 -16.90 15.45 12.53
CA HIS A 209 -17.56 15.21 11.25
C HIS A 209 -16.49 14.93 10.18
N GLN A 210 -16.49 13.71 9.67
CA GLN A 210 -15.50 13.29 8.67
C GLN A 210 -15.92 13.79 7.30
N SER A 211 -14.94 14.18 6.49
CA SER A 211 -15.22 14.59 5.11
C SER A 211 -15.96 13.46 4.36
N PRO A 212 -16.86 13.80 3.43
CA PRO A 212 -17.59 12.81 2.62
C PRO A 212 -16.67 11.92 1.74
N ASN A 213 -15.37 12.22 1.69
CA ASN A 213 -14.37 11.45 0.96
C ASN A 213 -13.65 10.42 1.84
N VAL A 214 -14.18 10.08 3.02
CA VAL A 214 -13.59 9.08 3.91
C VAL A 214 -14.65 8.05 4.29
N ILE A 215 -14.36 6.77 4.03
CA ILE A 215 -15.14 5.65 4.54
C ILE A 215 -14.59 5.24 5.90
N LEU A 216 -15.50 5.07 6.85
CA LEU A 216 -15.23 4.48 8.15
C LEU A 216 -15.58 2.99 8.09
N THR A 217 -14.70 2.12 8.58
CA THR A 217 -14.94 0.67 8.62
C THR A 217 -14.47 0.11 9.95
N CYS A 218 -15.36 -0.57 10.65
CA CYS A 218 -15.04 -1.33 11.85
C CYS A 218 -14.22 -2.57 11.47
N VAL A 219 -13.06 -2.71 12.09
CA VAL A 219 -12.12 -3.80 11.83
C VAL A 219 -11.60 -4.36 13.14
N PHE A 220 -11.07 -5.57 13.09
CA PHE A 220 -10.30 -6.19 14.15
C PHE A 220 -8.95 -6.66 13.61
N TRP A 221 -7.99 -6.81 14.50
CA TRP A 221 -6.66 -7.29 14.12
C TRP A 221 -6.61 -8.82 14.05
N ASP A 222 -6.42 -9.35 12.85
CA ASP A 222 -6.28 -10.79 12.61
C ASP A 222 -4.79 -11.18 12.73
N MET A 223 -4.46 -11.88 13.82
CA MET A 223 -3.09 -12.34 14.09
C MET A 223 -2.57 -13.38 13.10
N ALA A 224 -3.45 -14.19 12.49
CA ALA A 224 -3.03 -15.18 11.51
C ALA A 224 -2.65 -14.51 10.18
N LYS A 225 -3.33 -13.40 9.83
CA LYS A 225 -3.03 -12.60 8.64
C LYS A 225 -1.95 -11.55 8.88
N GLY A 226 -1.77 -11.10 10.13
CA GLY A 226 -0.95 -9.94 10.46
C GLY A 226 -1.52 -8.65 9.86
N ASP A 227 -2.85 -8.54 9.75
CA ASP A 227 -3.54 -7.44 9.08
C ASP A 227 -4.95 -7.22 9.66
N TRP A 228 -5.57 -6.11 9.27
CA TRP A 228 -6.95 -5.77 9.65
C TRP A 228 -7.98 -6.55 8.84
N ASP A 229 -9.00 -7.06 9.52
CA ASP A 229 -10.16 -7.75 8.92
C ASP A 229 -11.47 -7.19 9.49
N SER A 230 -12.57 -7.31 8.74
CA SER A 230 -13.91 -6.85 9.14
C SER A 230 -14.90 -8.01 9.31
N HIS A 231 -14.47 -9.26 9.16
CA HIS A 231 -15.35 -10.42 9.35
C HIS A 231 -16.02 -10.43 10.75
N GLY A 232 -17.32 -10.72 10.79
CA GLY A 232 -18.09 -10.73 12.03
C GLY A 232 -18.43 -9.34 12.59
N CYS A 233 -18.02 -8.25 11.92
CA CYS A 233 -18.30 -6.88 12.32
C CYS A 233 -19.14 -6.13 11.28
N SER A 234 -20.15 -5.38 11.74
CA SER A 234 -20.87 -4.40 10.93
C SER A 234 -20.57 -2.97 11.40
N THR A 235 -20.59 -2.04 10.45
CA THR A 235 -20.29 -0.62 10.68
C THR A 235 -21.54 0.22 10.48
N GLU A 236 -21.92 0.97 11.49
CA GLU A 236 -23.02 1.94 11.44
C GLU A 236 -22.47 3.36 11.62
N PRO A 237 -22.17 4.05 10.49
CA PRO A 237 -21.65 5.40 10.54
C PRO A 237 -22.76 6.39 10.92
N GLY A 238 -22.40 7.43 11.66
CA GLY A 238 -23.29 8.51 12.05
C GLY A 238 -22.56 9.86 12.16
N ASP A 239 -23.34 10.93 12.32
CA ASP A 239 -22.80 12.27 12.47
C ASP A 239 -22.09 12.42 13.82
N GLY A 240 -20.76 12.41 13.78
CA GLY A 240 -19.88 12.59 14.95
C GLY A 240 -19.67 11.33 15.79
N ARG A 241 -20.23 10.18 15.39
CA ARG A 241 -19.97 8.88 16.02
C ARG A 241 -20.20 7.74 15.04
N THR A 242 -19.44 6.66 15.19
CA THR A 242 -19.64 5.41 14.45
C THR A 242 -19.82 4.27 15.44
N VAL A 243 -20.81 3.41 15.21
CA VAL A 243 -21.10 2.23 16.04
C VAL A 243 -20.64 0.98 15.30
N CYS A 244 -19.78 0.20 15.95
CA CYS A 244 -19.32 -1.10 15.48
C CYS A 244 -20.09 -2.19 16.22
N ARG A 245 -20.74 -3.10 15.49
CA ARG A 245 -21.40 -4.28 16.05
C ARG A 245 -20.63 -5.53 15.65
N CYS A 246 -20.01 -6.21 16.60
CA CYS A 246 -19.17 -7.38 16.32
C CYS A 246 -19.65 -8.62 17.06
N ASP A 247 -19.56 -9.78 16.42
CA ASP A 247 -19.98 -11.08 16.97
C ASP A 247 -18.86 -11.83 17.70
N HIS A 248 -17.74 -11.17 17.99
CA HIS A 248 -16.60 -11.76 18.68
C HIS A 248 -15.94 -10.77 19.64
N LEU A 249 -15.05 -11.28 20.48
CA LEU A 249 -14.21 -10.49 21.38
C LEU A 249 -12.75 -10.60 20.95
N THR A 250 -12.20 -9.49 20.49
CA THR A 250 -10.81 -9.35 20.03
C THR A 250 -10.35 -7.91 20.25
N PHE A 251 -9.40 -7.44 19.44
CA PHE A 251 -8.97 -6.05 19.43
C PHE A 251 -9.49 -5.32 18.20
N PHE A 252 -10.35 -4.33 18.45
CA PHE A 252 -11.09 -3.58 17.44
C PHE A 252 -10.49 -2.20 17.18
N ALA A 253 -10.69 -1.70 15.98
CA ALA A 253 -10.34 -0.34 15.60
C ALA A 253 -11.33 0.20 14.58
N LEU A 254 -11.41 1.53 14.46
CA LEU A 254 -12.14 2.18 13.39
C LEU A 254 -11.17 2.65 12.32
N LEU A 255 -11.30 2.11 11.12
CA LEU A 255 -10.42 2.40 10.00
C LEU A 255 -10.99 3.50 9.10
N LEU A 256 -10.16 4.51 8.79
CA LEU A 256 -10.44 5.53 7.79
C LEU A 256 -9.82 5.10 6.46
N ARG A 257 -10.59 5.14 5.38
CA ARG A 257 -10.10 4.93 4.00
C ARG A 257 -10.56 6.08 3.10
N PRO A 258 -9.64 6.76 2.39
CA PRO A 258 -10.03 7.82 1.48
C PRO A 258 -10.76 7.23 0.26
N THR A 259 -11.88 7.84 -0.12
CA THR A 259 -12.64 7.49 -1.34
C THR A 259 -12.73 8.68 -2.27
N LEU A 260 -12.61 8.40 -3.56
CA LEU A 260 -12.85 9.38 -4.61
C LEU A 260 -14.36 9.55 -4.79
N ASP A 261 -14.88 10.75 -4.48
CA ASP A 261 -16.30 11.09 -4.63
C ASP A 261 -16.85 10.70 -6.01
N GLN A 262 -18.05 10.12 -6.02
CA GLN A 262 -18.71 9.59 -7.21
C GLN A 262 -19.03 10.67 -8.25
N ALA A 263 -19.34 11.91 -7.84
CA ALA A 263 -19.52 13.01 -8.79
C ALA A 263 -18.19 13.40 -9.43
N THR A 264 -17.10 13.40 -8.65
CA THR A 264 -15.74 13.65 -9.11
C THR A 264 -15.25 12.55 -10.07
N ALA A 265 -15.45 11.27 -9.74
CA ALA A 265 -15.07 10.13 -10.60
C ALA A 265 -15.81 10.16 -11.94
N ARG A 266 -17.12 10.42 -11.94
CA ARG A 266 -17.91 10.57 -13.18
C ARG A 266 -17.45 11.75 -14.03
N THR A 267 -17.17 12.90 -13.40
CA THR A 267 -16.68 14.08 -14.10
C THR A 267 -15.33 13.82 -14.75
N LEU A 268 -14.40 13.24 -14.01
CA LEU A 268 -13.05 12.94 -14.47
C LEU A 268 -13.03 11.87 -15.56
N THR A 269 -13.95 10.90 -15.50
CA THR A 269 -14.19 9.93 -16.57
C THR A 269 -14.63 10.61 -17.85
N ARG A 270 -15.62 11.51 -17.79
CA ARG A 270 -16.12 12.23 -18.98
C ARG A 270 -15.04 13.10 -19.61
N ILE A 271 -14.26 13.81 -18.79
CA ILE A 271 -13.14 14.63 -19.26
C ILE A 271 -12.12 13.73 -19.97
N SER A 272 -11.76 12.60 -19.38
CA SER A 272 -10.79 11.65 -19.96
C SER A 272 -11.30 11.04 -21.27
N GLN A 273 -12.59 10.70 -21.36
CA GLN A 273 -13.22 10.21 -22.60
C GLN A 273 -13.20 11.26 -23.70
N ALA A 274 -13.57 12.50 -23.39
CA ALA A 274 -13.56 13.60 -24.34
C ALA A 274 -12.14 13.90 -24.83
N GLY A 275 -11.17 13.96 -23.92
CA GLY A 275 -9.75 14.13 -24.25
C GLY A 275 -9.23 13.02 -25.15
N SER A 276 -9.50 11.75 -24.80
CA SER A 276 -9.04 10.59 -25.57
C SER A 276 -9.60 10.60 -26.99
N ALA A 277 -10.89 10.95 -27.15
CA ALA A 277 -11.53 11.04 -28.45
C ALA A 277 -10.92 12.16 -29.32
N VAL A 278 -10.65 13.33 -28.74
CA VAL A 278 -9.99 14.43 -29.44
C VAL A 278 -8.57 14.04 -29.86
N SER A 279 -7.77 13.46 -28.96
CA SER A 279 -6.42 12.96 -29.26
C SER A 279 -6.44 11.97 -30.43
N MET A 280 -7.36 11.00 -30.42
CA MET A 280 -7.51 10.03 -31.50
C MET A 280 -7.77 10.67 -32.87
N ILE A 281 -8.58 11.74 -32.94
CA ILE A 281 -8.85 12.46 -34.19
C ILE A 281 -7.55 13.09 -34.73
N PHE A 282 -6.78 13.77 -33.87
CA PHE A 282 -5.51 14.37 -34.26
C PHE A 282 -4.47 13.32 -34.66
N LEU A 283 -4.34 12.23 -33.90
CA LEU A 283 -3.46 11.11 -34.23
C LEU A 283 -3.84 10.50 -35.59
N ALA A 284 -5.12 10.24 -35.84
CA ALA A 284 -5.59 9.72 -37.13
C ALA A 284 -5.27 10.67 -38.28
N PHE A 285 -5.45 11.98 -38.09
CA PHE A 285 -5.08 12.98 -39.08
C PHE A 285 -3.57 12.98 -39.35
N THR A 286 -2.73 12.95 -38.31
CA THR A 286 -1.26 12.85 -38.45
C THR A 286 -0.84 11.58 -39.19
N MET A 287 -1.48 10.44 -38.91
CA MET A 287 -1.25 9.18 -39.61
C MET A 287 -1.59 9.29 -41.11
N VAL A 288 -2.74 9.85 -41.44
CA VAL A 288 -3.18 10.06 -42.83
C VAL A 288 -2.23 10.99 -43.57
N LEU A 289 -1.83 12.11 -42.93
CA LEU A 289 -0.85 13.03 -43.50
C LEU A 289 0.50 12.35 -43.75
N TYR A 290 0.99 11.55 -42.79
CA TYR A 290 2.23 10.80 -42.94
C TYR A 290 2.16 9.84 -44.13
N VAL A 291 1.07 9.08 -44.26
CA VAL A 291 0.87 8.15 -45.38
C VAL A 291 0.80 8.91 -46.70
N ALA A 292 0.05 10.02 -46.77
CA ALA A 292 -0.06 10.85 -47.96
C ALA A 292 1.29 11.44 -48.38
N PHE A 293 2.08 11.97 -47.44
CA PHE A 293 3.43 12.48 -47.71
C PHE A 293 4.39 11.37 -48.11
N ARG A 294 4.27 10.17 -47.54
CA ARG A 294 5.08 9.02 -47.93
C ARG A 294 4.79 8.53 -49.35
N PHE A 295 3.54 8.60 -49.79
CA PHE A 295 3.15 8.27 -51.17
C PHE A 295 3.50 9.38 -52.17
N SER A 296 3.36 10.65 -51.77
CA SER A 296 3.57 11.82 -52.64
C SER A 296 5.04 12.25 -52.74
N LEU A 297 5.79 12.21 -51.63
CA LEU A 297 7.19 12.65 -51.57
C LEU A 297 8.13 11.45 -51.37
N GLN A 298 8.81 11.07 -52.45
CA GLN A 298 9.78 9.98 -52.48
C GLN A 298 10.91 10.13 -51.45
N ARG A 299 11.20 11.37 -51.00
CA ARG A 299 12.18 11.72 -49.95
C ARG A 299 11.83 11.14 -48.56
N PHE A 300 10.55 11.00 -48.22
CA PHE A 300 10.12 10.46 -46.92
C PHE A 300 10.28 8.93 -46.81
N LYS A 301 10.63 8.25 -47.91
CA LYS A 301 10.74 6.80 -47.94
C LYS A 301 12.02 6.29 -47.25
N SER A 302 13.07 7.10 -47.20
CA SER A 302 14.39 6.73 -46.64
C SER A 302 14.63 7.21 -45.20
N GLU A 303 13.80 8.10 -44.65
CA GLU A 303 14.00 8.62 -43.29
C GLU A 303 13.39 7.68 -42.23
N ASP A 304 14.16 7.38 -41.18
CA ASP A 304 13.73 6.49 -40.10
C ASP A 304 12.99 7.22 -38.97
N ALA A 305 13.29 8.51 -38.72
CA ALA A 305 12.64 9.29 -37.67
C ALA A 305 11.10 9.37 -37.82
N PRO A 306 10.54 9.65 -39.01
CA PRO A 306 9.09 9.66 -39.20
C PRO A 306 8.42 8.29 -38.94
N LYS A 307 9.16 7.18 -39.12
CA LYS A 307 8.62 5.83 -38.87
C LYS A 307 8.50 5.56 -37.37
N ILE A 308 9.43 6.06 -36.55
CA ILE A 308 9.42 5.90 -35.09
C ILE A 308 8.28 6.74 -34.50
N HIS A 309 8.16 8.00 -34.91
CA HIS A 309 7.02 8.85 -34.53
C HIS A 309 5.69 8.20 -34.89
N MET A 310 5.58 7.65 -36.10
CA MET A 310 4.38 6.95 -36.53
C MET A 310 4.07 5.72 -35.66
N ALA A 311 5.09 4.97 -35.22
CA ALA A 311 4.89 3.83 -34.33
C ALA A 311 4.42 4.26 -32.94
N LEU A 312 5.00 5.33 -32.37
CA LEU A 312 4.54 5.95 -31.13
C LEU A 312 3.09 6.45 -31.28
N SER A 313 2.76 7.22 -32.31
CA SER A 313 1.40 7.68 -32.59
C SER A 313 0.41 6.52 -32.76
N THR A 314 0.84 5.41 -33.38
CA THR A 314 0.02 4.20 -33.52
C THR A 314 -0.26 3.56 -32.18
N SER A 315 0.76 3.43 -31.32
CA SER A 315 0.57 2.90 -29.96
C SER A 315 -0.35 3.77 -29.11
N LEU A 316 -0.23 5.11 -29.20
CA LEU A 316 -1.11 6.06 -28.50
C LEU A 316 -2.56 5.97 -29.00
N PHE A 317 -2.77 5.86 -30.31
CA PHE A 317 -4.12 5.71 -30.88
C PHE A 317 -4.80 4.43 -30.37
N LEU A 318 -4.07 3.30 -30.37
CA LEU A 318 -4.58 2.02 -29.90
C LEU A 318 -4.80 2.01 -28.38
N LEU A 319 -3.95 2.69 -27.61
CA LEU A 319 -4.15 2.88 -26.17
C LEU A 319 -5.43 3.67 -25.88
N ASN A 320 -5.65 4.79 -26.56
CA ASN A 320 -6.85 5.61 -26.38
C ASN A 320 -8.12 4.87 -26.83
N LEU A 321 -8.07 4.13 -27.94
CA LEU A 321 -9.19 3.31 -28.40
C LEU A 321 -9.56 2.24 -27.37
N THR A 322 -8.56 1.53 -26.84
CA THR A 322 -8.80 0.47 -25.85
C THR A 322 -9.25 1.02 -24.50
N PHE A 323 -8.77 2.20 -24.10
CA PHE A 323 -9.30 2.94 -22.96
C PHE A 323 -10.79 3.26 -23.13
N LEU A 324 -11.20 3.82 -24.27
CA LEU A 324 -12.61 4.15 -24.55
C LEU A 324 -13.50 2.90 -24.52
N ILE A 325 -13.04 1.79 -25.11
CA ILE A 325 -13.76 0.51 -25.07
C ILE A 325 -13.88 -0.01 -23.63
N ASN A 326 -12.81 0.07 -22.84
CA ASN A 326 -12.78 -0.43 -21.46
C ASN A 326 -13.73 0.38 -20.56
N VAL A 327 -13.68 1.71 -20.62
CA VAL A 327 -14.57 2.59 -19.85
C VAL A 327 -16.01 2.51 -20.34
N GLY A 328 -16.23 2.46 -21.66
CA GLY A 328 -17.57 2.41 -22.24
C GLY A 328 -18.30 1.08 -22.00
N SER A 329 -17.57 -0.04 -21.97
CA SER A 329 -18.15 -1.36 -21.71
C SER A 329 -18.20 -1.73 -20.23
N GLY A 330 -17.46 -1.01 -19.38
CA GLY A 330 -17.32 -1.32 -17.96
C GLY A 330 -16.97 -2.79 -17.70
N SER A 331 -17.65 -3.40 -16.73
CA SER A 331 -17.56 -4.82 -16.39
C SER A 331 -18.47 -5.73 -17.24
N GLN A 332 -19.21 -5.19 -18.23
CA GLN A 332 -20.21 -5.97 -18.95
C GLN A 332 -19.58 -7.12 -19.75
N GLY A 333 -20.30 -8.25 -19.76
CA GLY A 333 -19.94 -9.48 -20.46
C GLY A 333 -19.34 -10.57 -19.56
N PRO A 334 -18.94 -11.70 -20.15
CA PRO A 334 -18.32 -12.79 -19.41
C PRO A 334 -17.00 -12.35 -18.75
N PRO A 335 -16.59 -12.96 -17.61
CA PRO A 335 -15.31 -12.65 -16.94
C PRO A 335 -14.10 -12.73 -17.88
N ALA A 336 -14.11 -13.68 -18.83
CA ALA A 336 -13.09 -13.82 -19.85
C ALA A 336 -12.97 -12.58 -20.76
N SER A 337 -14.07 -11.92 -21.08
CA SER A 337 -14.05 -10.70 -21.90
C SER A 337 -13.39 -9.54 -21.15
N CYS A 338 -13.66 -9.43 -19.84
CA CYS A 338 -13.03 -8.42 -18.99
C CYS A 338 -11.51 -8.65 -18.90
N TRP A 339 -11.10 -9.90 -18.69
CA TRP A 339 -9.69 -10.30 -18.70
C TRP A 339 -8.99 -9.91 -20.00
N VAL A 340 -9.61 -10.20 -21.15
CA VAL A 340 -9.04 -9.87 -22.48
C VAL A 340 -8.92 -8.37 -22.66
N ARG A 341 -9.95 -7.58 -22.31
CA ARG A 341 -9.90 -6.12 -22.40
C ARG A 341 -8.78 -5.53 -21.54
N ALA A 342 -8.63 -6.02 -20.31
CA ALA A 342 -7.57 -5.60 -19.39
C ALA A 342 -6.18 -5.91 -19.94
N ALA A 343 -5.97 -7.13 -20.46
CA ALA A 343 -4.70 -7.54 -21.05
C ALA A 343 -4.32 -6.71 -22.28
N ILE A 344 -5.28 -6.44 -23.16
CA ILE A 344 -5.08 -5.60 -24.37
C ILE A 344 -4.75 -4.15 -23.98
N PHE A 345 -5.47 -3.58 -23.02
CA PHE A 345 -5.22 -2.22 -22.54
C PHE A 345 -3.82 -2.11 -21.91
N HIS A 346 -3.42 -3.09 -21.09
CA HIS A 346 -2.08 -3.17 -20.51
C HIS A 346 -1.00 -3.33 -21.59
N TYR A 347 -1.24 -4.14 -22.63
CA TYR A 347 -0.30 -4.28 -23.75
C TYR A 347 0.00 -2.96 -24.44
N PHE A 348 -1.03 -2.21 -24.83
CA PHE A 348 -0.81 -0.93 -25.53
C PHE A 348 -0.20 0.13 -24.62
N LEU A 349 -0.49 0.07 -23.32
CA LEU A 349 0.16 0.93 -22.33
C LEU A 349 1.68 0.72 -22.33
N LEU A 350 2.13 -0.54 -22.27
CA LEU A 350 3.55 -0.87 -22.35
C LEU A 350 4.16 -0.54 -23.71
N CYS A 351 3.41 -0.68 -24.81
CA CYS A 351 3.86 -0.27 -26.14
C CYS A 351 4.19 1.23 -26.15
N VAL A 352 3.30 2.07 -25.60
CA VAL A 352 3.52 3.52 -25.51
C VAL A 352 4.80 3.83 -24.72
N PHE A 353 4.99 3.24 -23.54
CA PHE A 353 6.20 3.45 -22.74
C PHE A 353 7.47 2.99 -23.47
N THR A 354 7.40 1.85 -24.15
CA THR A 354 8.55 1.32 -24.89
C THR A 354 8.89 2.23 -26.07
N TRP A 355 7.89 2.69 -26.83
CA TRP A 355 8.10 3.61 -27.94
C TRP A 355 8.57 4.99 -27.51
N MET A 356 8.14 5.52 -26.36
CA MET A 356 8.72 6.74 -25.77
C MET A 356 10.20 6.55 -25.44
N GLY A 357 10.58 5.41 -24.86
CA GLY A 357 11.98 5.08 -24.60
C GLY A 357 12.79 4.94 -25.89
N LEU A 358 12.23 4.31 -26.93
CA LEU A 358 12.88 4.18 -28.23
C LEU A 358 13.03 5.52 -28.95
N GLU A 359 12.05 6.41 -28.82
CA GLU A 359 12.10 7.77 -29.32
C GLU A 359 13.20 8.56 -28.61
N ALA A 360 13.31 8.45 -27.27
CA ALA A 360 14.42 9.02 -26.52
C ALA A 360 15.77 8.47 -27.01
N PHE A 361 15.88 7.16 -27.17
CA PHE A 361 17.10 6.54 -27.71
C PHE A 361 17.45 7.06 -29.12
N HIS A 362 16.45 7.26 -29.97
CA HIS A 362 16.67 7.84 -31.31
C HIS A 362 17.15 9.29 -31.24
N LEU A 363 16.55 10.11 -30.36
CA LEU A 363 17.00 11.48 -30.10
C LEU A 363 18.45 11.52 -29.60
N TYR A 364 18.84 10.60 -28.72
CA TYR A 364 20.23 10.46 -28.27
C TYR A 364 21.18 10.21 -29.44
N LEU A 365 20.85 9.30 -30.36
CA LEU A 365 21.66 9.03 -31.54
C LEU A 365 21.78 10.27 -32.45
N LEU A 366 20.67 10.96 -32.73
CA LEU A 366 20.65 12.12 -33.61
C LEU A 366 21.44 13.31 -33.06
N VAL A 367 21.34 13.58 -31.75
CA VAL A 367 21.88 14.80 -31.15
C VAL A 367 23.26 14.57 -30.55
N ILE A 368 23.51 13.45 -29.87
CA ILE A 368 24.78 13.21 -29.16
C ILE A 368 25.77 12.46 -30.06
N LYS A 369 25.35 11.35 -30.67
CA LYS A 369 26.23 10.45 -31.45
C LYS A 369 26.13 10.73 -32.95
N VAL A 370 26.55 11.93 -33.37
CA VAL A 370 26.37 12.44 -34.75
C VAL A 370 27.32 11.78 -35.78
N PHE A 371 28.38 11.08 -35.35
CA PHE A 371 29.36 10.46 -36.26
C PHE A 371 29.25 8.92 -36.30
N ASN A 372 29.16 8.37 -37.52
CA ASN A 372 29.32 6.94 -37.86
C ASN A 372 28.29 5.95 -37.25
N THR A 373 27.02 6.30 -37.19
CA THR A 373 25.93 5.39 -36.75
C THR A 373 25.08 4.91 -37.92
N TYR A 374 25.59 3.94 -38.69
CA TYR A 374 24.78 3.17 -39.63
C TYR A 374 24.47 1.80 -39.04
N PHE A 375 23.21 1.57 -38.67
CA PHE A 375 22.74 0.27 -38.21
C PHE A 375 21.88 -0.38 -39.30
N GLY A 376 22.35 -1.48 -39.88
CA GLY A 376 21.54 -2.25 -40.82
C GLY A 376 20.23 -2.72 -40.18
N HIS A 377 19.12 -2.57 -40.90
CA HIS A 377 17.74 -2.88 -40.45
C HIS A 377 17.35 -2.20 -39.12
N TYR A 378 17.79 -0.97 -38.89
CA TYR A 378 17.55 -0.21 -37.66
C TYR A 378 16.08 -0.20 -37.22
N PHE A 379 15.16 0.25 -38.08
CA PHE A 379 13.73 0.31 -37.75
C PHE A 379 13.12 -1.07 -37.43
N LEU A 380 13.57 -2.14 -38.10
CA LEU A 380 13.08 -3.50 -37.82
C LEU A 380 13.47 -3.94 -36.41
N LYS A 381 14.71 -3.67 -35.99
CA LYS A 381 15.18 -3.99 -34.62
C LYS A 381 14.42 -3.21 -33.57
N LEU A 382 14.19 -1.91 -33.80
CA LEU A 382 13.37 -1.09 -32.91
C LEU A 382 11.93 -1.58 -32.84
N SER A 383 11.35 -1.96 -33.98
CA SER A 383 9.99 -2.50 -34.03
C SER A 383 9.85 -3.82 -33.27
N LEU A 384 10.82 -4.73 -33.43
CA LEU A 384 10.86 -5.98 -32.66
C LEU A 384 10.92 -5.73 -31.15
N LEU A 385 11.70 -4.74 -30.70
CA LEU A 385 11.76 -4.37 -29.29
C LEU A 385 10.46 -3.68 -28.83
N GLY A 386 10.00 -2.68 -29.59
CA GLY A 386 8.87 -1.82 -29.27
C GLY A 386 7.54 -2.54 -29.16
N TRP A 387 7.31 -3.54 -30.02
CA TRP A 387 6.10 -4.36 -29.98
C TRP A 387 6.31 -5.69 -29.25
N GLY A 388 7.49 -6.29 -29.34
CA GLY A 388 7.75 -7.63 -28.79
C GLY A 388 7.95 -7.65 -27.26
N LEU A 389 8.67 -6.68 -26.69
CA LEU A 389 8.91 -6.64 -25.24
C LEU A 389 7.59 -6.51 -24.44
N PRO A 390 6.64 -5.62 -24.82
CA PRO A 390 5.31 -5.58 -24.23
C PRO A 390 4.54 -6.91 -24.27
N VAL A 391 4.64 -7.67 -25.37
CA VAL A 391 3.97 -8.98 -25.49
C VAL A 391 4.47 -9.94 -24.41
N LEU A 392 5.79 -10.04 -24.23
CA LEU A 392 6.38 -10.97 -23.25
C LEU A 392 5.91 -10.68 -21.82
N ILE A 393 5.85 -9.40 -21.45
CA ILE A 393 5.39 -8.97 -20.12
C ILE A 393 3.92 -9.32 -19.91
N VAL A 394 3.06 -9.02 -20.89
CA VAL A 394 1.62 -9.29 -20.80
C VAL A 394 1.33 -10.79 -20.72
N ILE A 395 2.08 -11.64 -21.44
CA ILE A 395 1.98 -13.10 -21.33
C ILE A 395 2.33 -13.56 -19.92
N GLY A 396 3.42 -13.04 -19.34
CA GLY A 396 3.82 -13.37 -17.97
C GLY A 396 2.75 -12.99 -16.94
N VAL A 397 2.24 -11.76 -17.02
CA VAL A 397 1.16 -11.28 -16.13
C VAL A 397 -0.13 -12.07 -16.35
N GLY A 398 -0.51 -12.32 -17.61
CA GLY A 398 -1.71 -13.07 -17.96
C GLY A 398 -1.68 -14.49 -17.41
N SER A 399 -0.53 -15.15 -17.44
CA SER A 399 -0.35 -16.52 -16.92
C SER A 399 -0.60 -16.62 -15.42
N SER A 400 -0.39 -15.54 -14.67
CA SER A 400 -0.66 -15.47 -13.22
C SER A 400 -2.12 -15.14 -12.86
N ASN A 401 -2.99 -15.03 -13.87
CA ASN A 401 -4.40 -14.61 -13.76
C ASN A 401 -4.56 -13.33 -12.93
N SER A 402 -3.77 -12.31 -13.25
CA SER A 402 -3.71 -11.04 -12.49
C SER A 402 -4.74 -9.98 -12.95
N TYR A 403 -5.46 -10.22 -14.03
CA TYR A 403 -6.49 -9.31 -14.56
C TYR A 403 -7.89 -9.71 -14.10
N GLY A 404 -8.76 -8.72 -13.87
CA GLY A 404 -10.14 -8.93 -13.44
C GLY A 404 -10.97 -7.65 -13.44
N VAL A 405 -12.12 -7.73 -12.79
CA VAL A 405 -12.99 -6.56 -12.58
C VAL A 405 -12.39 -5.72 -11.44
N TYR A 406 -12.17 -4.45 -11.74
CA TYR A 406 -11.72 -3.46 -10.78
C TYR A 406 -12.88 -2.52 -10.49
N THR A 407 -13.36 -2.53 -9.25
CA THR A 407 -14.52 -1.73 -8.83
C THR A 407 -14.09 -0.62 -7.89
N ILE A 408 -14.62 0.57 -8.13
CA ILE A 408 -14.60 1.67 -7.17
C ILE A 408 -15.94 1.62 -6.46
N ARG A 409 -15.90 1.72 -5.13
CA ARG A 409 -17.09 1.78 -4.31
C ARG A 409 -17.16 3.13 -3.61
N ASP A 410 -18.36 3.70 -3.61
CA ASP A 410 -18.70 4.94 -2.92
C ASP A 410 -19.04 4.67 -1.44
N GLN A 411 -19.24 5.73 -0.63
CA GLN A 411 -19.61 5.67 0.79
C GLN A 411 -20.83 4.76 1.08
N GLU A 412 -21.79 4.68 0.17
CA GLU A 412 -22.99 3.83 0.30
C GLU A 412 -22.79 2.39 -0.20
N ASN A 413 -21.54 1.94 -0.40
CA ASN A 413 -21.19 0.65 -1.00
C ASN A 413 -21.75 0.48 -2.44
N ARG A 414 -22.13 1.59 -3.07
CA ARG A 414 -22.58 1.66 -4.47
C ARG A 414 -21.37 1.67 -5.38
N THR A 415 -21.43 0.87 -6.45
CA THR A 415 -20.38 0.79 -7.46
C THR A 415 -20.30 2.13 -8.22
N SER A 416 -19.27 2.91 -7.93
CA SER A 416 -19.08 4.23 -8.52
C SER A 416 -18.60 4.14 -9.96
N LEU A 417 -17.66 3.22 -10.21
CA LEU A 417 -17.18 2.84 -11.54
C LEU A 417 -16.71 1.39 -11.51
N GLU A 418 -17.02 0.65 -12.56
CA GLU A 418 -16.47 -0.69 -12.77
C GLU A 418 -15.74 -0.73 -14.11
N LEU A 419 -14.49 -1.19 -14.08
CA LEU A 419 -13.65 -1.30 -15.27
C LEU A 419 -12.83 -2.59 -15.23
N CYS A 420 -12.29 -2.99 -16.37
CA CYS A 420 -11.47 -4.20 -16.46
C CYS A 420 -9.99 -3.86 -16.35
N TRP A 421 -9.35 -4.28 -15.25
CA TRP A 421 -7.96 -3.94 -14.95
C TRP A 421 -7.27 -4.99 -14.07
N PHE A 422 -6.16 -4.62 -13.43
CA PHE A 422 -5.44 -5.49 -12.49
C PHE A 422 -6.27 -5.74 -11.23
N GLN A 423 -6.34 -7.00 -10.80
CA GLN A 423 -6.88 -7.40 -9.50
C GLN A 423 -5.77 -7.59 -8.47
N LYS A 424 -4.56 -7.96 -8.91
CA LYS A 424 -3.38 -8.15 -8.05
C LYS A 424 -2.46 -6.94 -8.12
N GLU A 425 -2.34 -6.23 -7.01
CA GLU A 425 -1.49 -5.03 -6.90
C GLU A 425 0.00 -5.27 -7.19
N PRO A 426 0.65 -6.37 -6.76
CA PRO A 426 2.07 -6.58 -7.04
C PRO A 426 2.40 -6.62 -8.53
N ALA A 427 1.51 -7.20 -9.35
CA ALA A 427 1.67 -7.25 -10.79
C ALA A 427 1.54 -5.85 -11.41
N LEU A 428 0.57 -5.05 -10.95
CA LEU A 428 0.40 -3.66 -11.38
C LEU A 428 1.64 -2.81 -11.06
N TYR A 429 2.17 -2.92 -9.85
CA TYR A 429 3.36 -2.16 -9.44
C TYR A 429 4.60 -2.57 -10.25
N ALA A 430 4.84 -3.87 -10.39
CA ALA A 430 6.01 -4.37 -11.11
C ALA A 430 5.96 -4.00 -12.60
N THR A 431 4.85 -4.26 -13.28
CA THR A 431 4.80 -4.18 -14.74
C THR A 431 4.36 -2.84 -15.28
N VAL A 432 3.55 -2.06 -14.56
CA VAL A 432 3.14 -0.73 -15.02
C VAL A 432 4.06 0.33 -14.42
N HIS A 433 4.14 0.42 -13.09
CA HIS A 433 4.87 1.50 -12.43
C HIS A 433 6.39 1.32 -12.54
N GLY A 434 6.88 0.11 -12.26
CA GLY A 434 8.30 -0.22 -12.39
C GLY A 434 8.81 -0.03 -13.82
N TYR A 435 8.05 -0.53 -14.80
CA TYR A 435 8.38 -0.36 -16.22
C TYR A 435 8.37 1.11 -16.64
N PHE A 436 7.33 1.86 -16.27
CA PHE A 436 7.25 3.28 -16.54
C PHE A 436 8.43 4.04 -15.93
N LEU A 437 8.75 3.80 -14.65
CA LEU A 437 9.86 4.46 -13.95
C LEU A 437 11.19 4.24 -14.69
N VAL A 438 11.48 3.02 -15.12
CA VAL A 438 12.70 2.72 -15.89
C VAL A 438 12.73 3.50 -17.21
N THR A 439 11.65 3.46 -17.99
CA THR A 439 11.57 4.19 -19.26
C THR A 439 11.64 5.70 -19.09
N PHE A 440 11.00 6.24 -18.07
CA PHE A 440 10.98 7.66 -17.72
C PHE A 440 12.36 8.16 -17.30
N LEU A 441 13.05 7.42 -16.40
CA LEU A 441 14.40 7.79 -15.98
C LEU A 441 15.37 7.81 -17.17
N PHE A 442 15.29 6.80 -18.04
CA PHE A 442 16.06 6.78 -19.27
C PHE A 442 15.76 7.99 -20.18
N GLY A 443 14.48 8.28 -20.41
CA GLY A 443 14.04 9.43 -21.20
C GLY A 443 14.49 10.76 -20.62
N ALA A 444 14.39 10.94 -19.30
CA ALA A 444 14.82 12.13 -18.57
C ALA A 444 16.32 12.39 -18.71
N VAL A 445 17.14 11.33 -18.55
CA VAL A 445 18.60 11.42 -18.72
C VAL A 445 18.95 11.84 -20.15
N VAL A 446 18.31 11.24 -21.16
CA VAL A 446 18.54 11.63 -22.56
C VAL A 446 18.12 13.07 -22.83
N LEU A 447 16.92 13.46 -22.38
CA LEU A 447 16.42 14.82 -22.56
C LEU A 447 17.35 15.85 -21.89
N ALA A 448 17.86 15.56 -20.69
CA ALA A 448 18.82 16.41 -20.01
C ALA A 448 20.12 16.59 -20.82
N MET A 449 20.66 15.51 -21.41
CA MET A 449 21.84 15.58 -22.29
C MET A 449 21.55 16.40 -23.56
N VAL A 450 20.39 16.20 -24.19
CA VAL A 450 19.97 16.94 -25.38
C VAL A 450 19.79 18.43 -25.07
N ALA A 451 19.10 18.76 -23.98
CA ALA A 451 18.90 20.13 -23.51
C ALA A 451 20.25 20.80 -23.22
N TRP A 452 21.14 20.14 -22.48
CA TRP A 452 22.50 20.62 -22.24
C TRP A 452 23.22 20.96 -23.55
N LYS A 453 23.19 20.06 -24.53
CA LYS A 453 23.81 20.30 -25.83
C LYS A 453 23.17 21.46 -26.59
N ILE A 454 21.83 21.58 -26.60
CA ILE A 454 21.09 22.69 -27.24
C ILE A 454 21.42 24.03 -26.59
N PHE A 455 21.60 24.11 -25.27
CA PHE A 455 21.91 25.36 -24.59
C PHE A 455 23.40 25.74 -24.65
N THR A 456 24.30 24.76 -24.78
CA THR A 456 25.75 24.97 -24.88
C THR A 456 26.28 25.22 -26.30
N LEU A 457 25.70 24.63 -27.35
CA LEU A 457 26.15 24.87 -28.74
C LEU A 457 26.07 26.35 -29.17
N PRO A 458 24.98 27.09 -28.90
CA PRO A 458 24.86 28.49 -29.27
C PRO A 458 25.77 29.43 -28.49
N SER A 459 26.20 29.05 -27.27
CA SER A 459 27.14 29.90 -26.49
C SER A 459 28.54 29.96 -27.08
N VAL A 460 28.89 29.04 -27.99
CA VAL A 460 30.22 28.96 -28.61
C VAL A 460 30.30 29.74 -29.93
N THR A 461 29.18 30.09 -30.58
CA THR A 461 29.18 30.53 -31.99
C THR A 461 28.34 31.80 -32.29
N ALA A 462 28.60 32.90 -31.59
CA ALA A 462 28.08 34.28 -31.84
C ALA A 462 26.83 34.74 -31.07
N GLY A 463 26.79 36.06 -30.83
CA GLY A 463 25.97 36.78 -29.83
C GLY A 463 24.46 36.52 -29.87
N LYS A 464 23.88 36.31 -28.68
CA LYS A 464 22.47 35.98 -28.48
C LYS A 464 21.54 37.20 -28.65
N GLY A 465 20.52 37.05 -29.49
CA GLY A 465 19.27 37.79 -29.35
C GLY A 465 18.27 37.02 -28.47
N GLN A 466 17.43 37.73 -27.71
CA GLN A 466 16.38 37.17 -26.83
C GLN A 466 15.46 36.15 -27.55
N GLY A 467 15.26 36.31 -28.87
CA GLY A 467 14.46 35.40 -29.70
C GLY A 467 15.07 34.02 -29.97
N GLN A 468 16.40 33.84 -29.88
CA GLN A 468 17.02 32.53 -30.11
C GLN A 468 16.91 31.62 -28.89
N THR A 469 17.05 32.18 -27.69
CA THR A 469 16.89 31.44 -26.43
C THR A 469 15.45 30.95 -26.24
N TRP A 470 14.44 31.75 -26.60
CA TRP A 470 13.03 31.36 -26.54
C TRP A 470 12.70 30.19 -27.49
N LYS A 471 13.27 30.18 -28.69
CA LYS A 471 13.12 29.05 -29.64
C LYS A 471 13.69 27.76 -29.06
N SER A 472 14.88 27.79 -28.45
CA SER A 472 15.48 26.62 -27.80
C SER A 472 14.63 26.08 -26.65
N VAL A 473 14.04 26.96 -25.83
CA VAL A 473 13.11 26.56 -24.77
C VAL A 473 11.88 25.87 -25.34
N LEU A 474 11.27 26.44 -26.40
CA LEU A 474 10.10 25.84 -27.05
C LEU A 474 10.43 24.47 -27.67
N THR A 475 11.62 24.31 -28.27
CA THR A 475 12.09 23.02 -28.79
C THR A 475 12.23 21.98 -27.68
N VAL A 476 12.89 22.33 -26.56
CA VAL A 476 13.05 21.41 -25.43
C VAL A 476 11.69 21.04 -24.83
N LEU A 477 10.76 21.99 -24.73
CA LEU A 477 9.40 21.72 -24.27
C LEU A 477 8.66 20.71 -25.17
N GLY A 478 8.76 20.87 -26.50
CA GLY A 478 8.19 19.90 -27.45
C GLY A 478 8.80 18.52 -27.34
N LEU A 479 10.14 18.43 -27.23
CA LEU A 479 10.86 17.16 -27.02
C LEU A 479 10.50 16.52 -25.67
N SER A 480 10.27 17.33 -24.64
CA SER A 480 9.86 16.88 -23.31
C SER A 480 8.51 16.17 -23.36
N SER A 481 7.52 16.74 -24.06
CA SER A 481 6.22 16.09 -24.26
C SER A 481 6.35 14.80 -25.09
N LEU A 482 7.18 14.81 -26.14
CA LEU A 482 7.40 13.65 -27.00
C LEU A 482 8.01 12.45 -26.24
N VAL A 483 9.00 12.70 -25.37
CA VAL A 483 9.68 11.68 -24.56
C VAL A 483 8.84 11.24 -23.35
N GLY A 484 7.69 11.87 -23.12
CA GLY A 484 6.78 11.48 -22.05
C GLY A 484 7.15 12.06 -20.68
N MET A 485 7.83 13.20 -20.62
CA MET A 485 8.14 13.85 -19.33
C MET A 485 6.90 14.44 -18.66
N THR A 486 5.88 14.78 -19.43
CA THR A 486 4.57 15.23 -18.93
C THR A 486 3.95 14.19 -17.99
N TRP A 487 4.26 12.91 -18.20
CA TRP A 487 3.80 11.79 -17.39
C TRP A 487 4.51 11.68 -16.04
N GLY A 488 5.62 12.40 -15.83
CA GLY A 488 6.31 12.42 -14.54
C GLY A 488 5.43 12.92 -13.39
N LEU A 489 4.43 13.76 -13.69
CA LEU A 489 3.42 14.20 -12.71
C LEU A 489 2.56 13.03 -12.20
N ALA A 490 2.39 11.96 -12.99
CA ALA A 490 1.69 10.75 -12.57
C ALA A 490 2.51 9.92 -11.56
N VAL A 491 3.84 10.08 -11.49
CA VAL A 491 4.69 9.49 -10.43
C VAL A 491 4.47 10.20 -9.10
N LEU A 492 4.18 11.50 -9.14
CA LEU A 492 4.04 12.35 -7.96
C LEU A 492 2.63 12.29 -7.35
N THR A 493 1.65 11.73 -8.05
CA THR A 493 0.29 11.58 -7.54
C THR A 493 0.19 10.32 -6.68
N PRO A 494 -0.55 10.37 -5.55
CA PRO A 494 -0.72 9.21 -4.69
C PRO A 494 -1.26 8.02 -5.49
N LEU A 495 -0.54 6.90 -5.35
CA LEU A 495 -0.67 5.66 -6.11
C LEU A 495 -2.12 5.18 -6.05
N GLY A 496 -2.81 5.19 -7.19
CA GLY A 496 -4.21 4.76 -7.26
C GLY A 496 -4.94 5.28 -8.49
N LEU A 497 -6.26 5.38 -8.39
CA LEU A 497 -7.14 5.80 -9.48
C LEU A 497 -6.93 7.23 -9.96
N SER A 498 -6.55 8.13 -9.05
CA SER A 498 -6.16 9.50 -9.37
C SER A 498 -5.01 9.52 -10.36
N THR A 499 -4.06 8.59 -10.24
CA THR A 499 -2.97 8.39 -11.19
C THR A 499 -3.50 7.99 -12.56
N VAL A 500 -4.44 7.05 -12.66
CA VAL A 500 -5.00 6.57 -13.95
C VAL A 500 -5.73 7.68 -14.71
N TYR A 501 -6.45 8.56 -14.02
CA TYR A 501 -7.12 9.68 -14.69
C TYR A 501 -6.18 10.80 -15.10
N ILE A 502 -5.24 11.18 -14.24
CA ILE A 502 -4.21 12.16 -14.59
C ILE A 502 -3.35 11.62 -15.73
N PHE A 503 -3.02 10.34 -15.68
CA PHE A 503 -2.40 9.57 -16.75
C PHE A 503 -3.20 9.72 -18.05
N THR A 504 -4.52 9.47 -18.02
CA THR A 504 -5.34 9.52 -19.24
C THR A 504 -5.51 10.96 -19.78
N LEU A 505 -5.63 11.95 -18.89
CA LEU A 505 -5.73 13.35 -19.28
C LEU A 505 -4.43 13.84 -19.95
N LEU A 506 -3.28 13.54 -19.35
CA LEU A 506 -1.97 13.89 -19.91
C LEU A 506 -1.70 13.12 -21.20
N ASN A 507 -2.12 11.86 -21.29
CA ASN A 507 -2.10 11.07 -22.53
C ASN A 507 -2.95 11.68 -23.64
N SER A 508 -4.09 12.30 -23.27
CA SER A 508 -4.98 12.94 -24.23
C SER A 508 -4.41 14.25 -24.80
N LEU A 509 -3.50 14.90 -24.06
CA LEU A 509 -2.83 16.12 -24.49
C LEU A 509 -1.55 15.87 -25.30
N GLN A 510 -0.96 14.67 -25.16
CA GLN A 510 0.15 14.20 -25.99
C GLN A 510 -0.36 13.74 -27.36
#